data_AF-A0A212PEU6-F1
#
_entry.id   AF-A0A212PEU6-F1
#
_cell.length_a   1.000
_cell.length_b   1.000
_cell.length_c   1.000
_cell.angle_alpha   90.00
_cell.angle_beta   90.00
_cell.angle_gamma   90.00
#
_symmetry.space_group_name_H-M   'P 1'
#
loop_
_entity.id
_entity.type
_entity.pdbx_description
1 polymer ?
#
loop_
_entity_poly.entity_id
_entity_poly.type
_entity_poly.pdbx_seq_one_letter_code
_entity_poly.pdbx_strand_id
1 'polypeptide(L)' 'MMIRVIYNDQSAGMVADYQLDDLINAGKIVAFHRTDGWVSVEQGPLRGRGEAPGSYEGPERRRKNTKSCKVKIAEKQ' A
#
# COMPACT_ATOMS: atom_id res chain seq x y z
N MET A 1 16.64 11.37 -4.52
CA MET A 1 17.49 10.19 -4.21
C MET A 1 17.59 9.29 -5.44
N MET A 2 18.65 8.49 -5.58
CA MET A 2 18.74 7.52 -6.68
C MET A 2 18.08 6.18 -6.32
N ILE A 3 17.32 5.64 -7.27
CA ILE A 3 16.51 4.43 -7.12
C ILE A 3 16.94 3.43 -8.20
N ARG A 4 17.13 2.16 -7.80
CA ARG A 4 17.43 1.07 -8.75
C ARG A 4 16.14 0.67 -9.46
N VAL A 5 16.19 0.55 -10.78
CA VAL A 5 15.06 0.13 -11.62
C VAL A 5 15.47 -1.00 -12.55
N ILE A 6 14.49 -1.81 -12.95
CA ILE A 6 14.61 -2.79 -14.01
C ILE A 6 13.72 -2.30 -15.16
N TYR A 7 14.32 -2.10 -16.32
CA TYR A 7 13.61 -1.73 -17.54
C TYR A 7 12.92 -2.94 -18.18
N ASN A 8 12.01 -2.68 -19.11
CA ASN A 8 11.41 -3.70 -19.98
C ASN A 8 12.44 -4.56 -20.72
N ASP A 9 13.59 -4.00 -21.05
CA ASP A 9 14.72 -4.68 -21.68
C ASP A 9 15.50 -5.61 -20.71
N GLN A 10 14.97 -5.86 -19.50
CA GLN A 10 15.61 -6.62 -18.42
C GLN A 10 16.93 -6.03 -17.94
N SER A 11 17.28 -4.83 -18.40
CA SER A 11 18.45 -4.10 -17.94
C SER A 11 18.17 -3.42 -16.60
N ALA A 12 19.17 -3.45 -15.71
CA ALA A 12 19.11 -2.73 -14.45
C ALA A 12 19.76 -1.35 -14.59
N GLY A 13 19.13 -0.32 -14.06
CA GLY A 13 19.64 1.05 -14.08
C GLY A 13 19.38 1.81 -12.79
N MET A 14 19.96 3.01 -12.72
CA MET A 14 19.76 3.96 -11.63
C MET A 14 19.05 5.18 -12.20
N VAL A 15 17.94 5.57 -11.57
CA VAL A 15 17.18 6.76 -11.96
C VAL A 15 17.01 7.67 -10.76
N ALA A 16 16.87 8.96 -11.01
CA ALA A 16 16.49 9.88 -9.95
C ALA A 16 15.01 9.69 -9.58
N ASP A 17 14.67 10.01 -8.35
CA ASP A 17 13.31 9.94 -7.80
C ASP A 17 12.30 10.72 -8.64
N TYR A 18 12.64 11.93 -9.07
CA TYR A 18 11.72 12.76 -9.86
C TYR A 18 11.45 12.18 -11.26
N GLN A 19 12.37 11.35 -11.79
CA GLN A 19 12.19 10.69 -13.08
C GLN A 19 11.43 9.36 -12.94
N LEU A 20 11.38 8.80 -11.74
CA LEU A 20 10.74 7.51 -11.50
C LEU A 20 9.25 7.58 -11.84
N ASP A 21 8.56 8.62 -11.40
CA ASP A 21 7.12 8.80 -11.67
C ASP A 21 6.86 8.92 -13.18
N ASP A 22 7.68 9.68 -13.91
CA ASP A 22 7.57 9.80 -15.36
C ASP A 22 7.82 8.47 -16.08
N LEU A 23 8.79 7.67 -15.60
CA LEU A 23 9.10 6.34 -16.16
C LEU A 23 8.02 5.29 -15.86
N ILE A 24 7.39 5.39 -14.68
CA ILE A 24 6.22 4.57 -14.30
C ILE A 24 5.05 4.92 -15.20
N ASN A 25 4.74 6.21 -15.35
CA ASN A 25 3.64 6.69 -16.20
C ASN A 25 3.87 6.34 -17.68
N ALA A 26 5.12 6.38 -18.13
CA ALA A 26 5.51 5.97 -19.48
C ALA A 26 5.57 4.44 -19.68
N GLY A 27 5.41 3.63 -18.62
CA GLY A 27 5.46 2.17 -18.70
C GLY A 27 6.82 1.63 -19.14
N LYS A 28 7.91 2.34 -18.87
CA LYS A 28 9.27 1.96 -19.32
C LYS A 28 10.00 1.03 -18.34
N ILE A 29 9.51 0.94 -17.11
CA ILE A 29 10.12 0.13 -16.06
C ILE A 29 9.18 -0.99 -15.61
N VAL A 30 9.77 -2.16 -15.37
CA VAL A 30 9.07 -3.37 -14.91
C VAL A 30 9.03 -3.40 -13.39
N ALA A 31 10.12 -3.02 -12.73
CA ALA A 31 10.22 -2.99 -11.27
C ALA A 31 11.20 -1.93 -10.78
N PHE A 32 11.02 -1.48 -9.54
CA PHE A 32 11.95 -0.58 -8.87
C PHE A 32 12.22 -1.03 -7.43
N HIS A 33 13.41 -0.75 -6.93
CA HIS A 33 13.86 -1.14 -5.60
C HIS A 33 13.76 0.04 -4.63
N ARG A 34 12.98 -0.15 -3.56
CA ARG A 34 12.93 0.75 -2.40
C ARG A 34 13.58 0.09 -1.20
N THR A 35 13.61 0.79 -0.06
CA THR A 35 14.17 0.25 1.21
C THR A 35 13.62 -1.12 1.59
N ASP A 36 12.35 -1.35 1.30
CA ASP A 36 11.62 -2.57 1.71
C ASP A 36 11.70 -3.70 0.68
N GLY A 37 12.38 -3.48 -0.45
CA GLY A 37 12.56 -4.47 -1.52
C GLY A 37 12.06 -4.02 -2.89
N TRP A 38 11.93 -4.99 -3.80
CA TRP A 38 11.50 -4.78 -5.19
C TRP A 38 9.98 -4.67 -5.31
N VAL A 39 9.53 -3.62 -6.01
CA VAL A 39 8.12 -3.38 -6.35
C VAL A 39 7.95 -3.53 -7.85
N SER A 40 7.12 -4.49 -8.27
CA SER A 40 6.74 -4.67 -9.68
C SER A 40 5.67 -3.65 -10.07
N VAL A 41 5.91 -2.91 -11.16
CA VAL A 41 5.00 -1.91 -11.72
C VAL A 41 3.96 -2.60 -12.62
N GLU A 42 4.40 -3.57 -13.43
CA GLU A 42 3.55 -4.39 -14.31
C GLU A 42 2.46 -5.16 -13.55
N GLN A 43 2.76 -5.59 -12.33
CA GLN A 43 1.85 -6.39 -11.48
C GLN A 43 1.37 -5.63 -10.24
N GLY A 44 1.57 -4.32 -10.18
CA GLY A 44 1.27 -3.57 -8.96
C GLY A 44 -0.18 -3.78 -8.51
N PRO A 45 -0.44 -4.19 -7.24
CA PRO A 45 -1.78 -4.08 -6.70
C PRO A 45 -2.08 -2.59 -6.61
N LEU A 46 -2.90 -2.11 -7.55
CA LEU A 46 -3.60 -0.83 -7.43
C LEU A 46 -4.10 -0.75 -5.99
N ARG A 47 -3.65 0.27 -5.25
CA ARG A 47 -4.04 0.56 -3.86
C ARG A 47 -5.49 0.11 -3.61
N GLY A 48 -5.67 -1.04 -2.98
CA GLY A 48 -6.98 -1.69 -2.98
C GLY A 48 -7.04 -3.21 -2.87
N ARG A 49 -5.93 -3.97 -2.91
CA ARG A 49 -5.95 -5.37 -2.42
C ARG A 49 -5.69 -5.42 -0.90
N GLY A 50 -6.42 -4.58 -0.19
CA GLY A 50 -6.49 -4.52 1.27
C GLY A 50 -7.52 -5.49 1.85
N GLU A 51 -8.22 -6.27 1.02
CA GLU A 51 -9.02 -7.40 1.46
C GLU A 51 -8.31 -8.73 1.19
N ALA A 52 -7.29 -9.03 2.00
CA ALA A 52 -7.40 -10.30 2.69
C ALA A 52 -8.41 -10.05 3.82
N PRO A 53 -9.57 -10.74 3.90
CA PRO A 53 -10.49 -10.63 5.02
C PRO A 53 -9.90 -11.38 6.23
N GLY A 54 -8.75 -10.90 6.71
CA GLY A 54 -8.19 -11.25 8.00
C GLY A 54 -8.60 -10.17 8.97
N SER A 55 -9.63 -10.45 9.75
CA SER A 55 -10.23 -9.59 10.78
C SER A 55 -9.18 -8.76 11.54
N TYR A 56 -9.13 -7.45 11.28
CA TYR A 56 -8.42 -6.52 12.15
C TYR A 56 -9.42 -5.96 13.18
N GLU A 57 -9.56 -6.67 14.30
CA GLU A 57 -10.30 -6.25 15.50
C GLU A 57 -9.44 -5.29 16.35
N GLY A 58 -9.02 -4.17 15.76
CA GLY A 58 -8.35 -3.08 16.47
C GLY A 58 -9.34 -1.95 16.78
N PRO A 59 -9.45 -1.42 18.02
CA PRO A 59 -10.47 -0.43 18.38
C PRO A 59 -10.32 0.95 17.73
N GLU A 60 -9.28 1.15 16.91
CA GLU A 60 -8.71 2.47 16.63
C GLU A 60 -8.68 2.79 15.14
N ARG A 61 -9.83 2.65 14.47
CA ARG A 61 -10.09 3.39 13.24
C ARG A 61 -11.24 4.35 13.45
N ARG A 62 -10.87 5.53 13.98
CA ARG A 62 -11.62 6.79 13.97
C ARG A 62 -13.14 6.57 14.07
N ARG A 63 -13.62 6.22 15.28
CA ARG A 63 -15.06 6.11 15.55
C ARG A 63 -15.73 7.41 15.11
N LYS A 64 -16.48 7.35 14.01
CA LYS A 64 -17.48 8.37 13.69
C LYS A 64 -18.49 8.28 14.82
N ASN A 65 -18.64 9.39 15.54
CA ASN A 65 -19.55 9.57 16.68
C ASN A 65 -20.99 9.21 16.26
N THR A 66 -21.35 7.93 16.33
CA THR A 66 -22.73 7.49 16.20
C THR A 66 -23.36 7.61 17.57
N LYS A 67 -24.23 8.60 17.67
CA LYS A 67 -24.92 9.01 18.87
C LYS A 67 -25.68 7.84 19.53
N SER A 68 -25.71 7.93 20.86
CA SER A 68 -26.84 7.61 21.73
C SER A 68 -27.11 6.14 22.07
N CYS A 69 -26.75 5.84 23.33
CA CYS A 69 -27.63 5.29 24.37
C CYS A 69 -28.56 4.11 24.06
N LYS A 70 -28.34 3.00 24.78
CA LYS A 70 -29.18 2.67 25.95
C LYS A 70 -28.44 1.73 26.91
N VAL A 71 -28.63 2.02 28.19
CA VAL A 71 -28.07 1.38 29.39
C VAL A 71 -28.96 0.21 29.82
N LYS A 72 -28.44 -0.63 30.76
CA LYS A 72 -29.13 -1.50 31.75
C LYS A 72 -29.19 -2.99 31.32
N ILE A 73 -28.84 -4.05 32.07
CA ILE A 73 -28.67 -4.39 33.51
C ILE A 73 -27.82 -5.71 33.57
N ALA A 74 -26.75 -5.82 34.39
CA ALA A 74 -26.59 -6.66 35.62
C ALA A 74 -27.09 -8.13 35.53
N GLU A 75 -26.54 -9.20 36.10
CA GLU A 75 -25.40 -9.56 36.95
C GLU A 75 -25.44 -11.10 37.04
N LYS A 76 -24.28 -11.74 37.29
CA LYS A 76 -24.07 -13.20 37.43
C LYS A 76 -24.95 -13.83 38.53
N GLN A 77 -25.33 -15.10 38.34
CA GLN A 77 -24.78 -16.26 39.05
C GLN A 77 -24.79 -17.48 38.14
#